data_AF-A0AAW1QC61-F1
#
_entry.id   AF-A0AAW1QC61-F1
#
_cell.length_a   1.000
_cell.length_b   1.000
_cell.length_c   1.000
_cell.angle_alpha   90.00
_cell.angle_beta   90.00
_cell.angle_gamma   90.00
#
_symmetry.space_group_name_H-M   'P 1'
#
loop_
_entity.id
_entity.type
_entity.pdbx_description
1 polymer ?
#
loop_
_entity_poly.entity_id
_entity_poly.type
_entity_poly.pdbx_seq_one_letter_code
_entity_poly.pdbx_strand_id
1 'polypeptide(L)'
;MCTGDDGIQFEDTGNYCFPGSAIVQTPQGPQRMDQLRIGDQVLTLAGFEPIFLFGGRDSRQLAPFIVIETGLHRIEMSADHFIHVQSSGRQLFKRASQVSIGDMIWAEHEGALESTAVVGISRAVQIGLFNPYTPSGTIIVNDVLASVYSRWFLDDACDALGCVACLPSIYQALMVPARFMSFLVTQIGGPGAVEAMDKSLSLTDLGHNYPKIAAASYAAGTSIVVFLTAITFRKLASETMSWQS
;
A
#
# COMPACT_ATOMS: atom_id res chain seq x y z
N MET A 1 -15.39 -12.22 5.36
CA MET A 1 -16.85 -12.06 5.11
C MET A 1 -17.39 -11.00 6.05
N CYS A 2 -17.69 -9.80 5.52
CA CYS A 2 -18.35 -8.74 6.27
C CYS A 2 -19.61 -8.34 5.50
N THR A 3 -20.79 -8.51 6.11
CA THR A 3 -22.08 -8.09 5.55
C THR A 3 -22.33 -6.61 5.90
N GLY A 4 -22.62 -5.78 4.90
CA GLY A 4 -23.21 -4.46 5.10
C GLY A 4 -24.69 -4.57 5.48
N ASP A 5 -25.19 -3.58 6.21
CA ASP A 5 -26.57 -3.48 6.73
C ASP A 5 -27.63 -3.27 5.61
N ASP A 6 -27.20 -3.24 4.35
CA ASP A 6 -28.00 -3.09 3.14
C ASP A 6 -28.16 -4.40 2.35
N GLY A 7 -27.59 -5.51 2.84
CA GLY A 7 -27.64 -6.81 2.15
C GLY A 7 -26.81 -6.87 0.87
N ILE A 8 -26.00 -5.84 0.58
CA ILE A 8 -25.09 -5.85 -0.57
C ILE A 8 -23.86 -6.68 -0.22
N GLN A 9 -23.72 -7.82 -0.88
CA GLN A 9 -22.55 -8.67 -0.78
C GLN A 9 -21.42 -8.06 -1.61
N PHE A 10 -20.47 -7.39 -0.94
CA PHE A 10 -19.22 -7.02 -1.57
C PHE A 10 -18.32 -8.25 -1.57
N GLU A 11 -18.08 -8.81 -2.75
CA GLU A 11 -17.04 -9.79 -2.96
C GLU A 11 -15.70 -9.13 -2.61
N ASP A 12 -14.96 -9.71 -1.67
CA ASP A 12 -13.64 -9.23 -1.26
C ASP A 12 -12.67 -9.53 -2.40
N THR A 13 -12.60 -8.62 -3.38
CA THR A 13 -11.71 -8.77 -4.54
C THR A 13 -10.24 -8.50 -4.19
N GLY A 14 -9.87 -8.43 -2.91
CA GLY A 14 -8.48 -8.31 -2.48
C GLY A 14 -7.81 -6.99 -2.90
N ASN A 15 -8.58 -5.91 -3.02
CA ASN A 15 -8.06 -4.61 -3.42
C ASN A 15 -7.97 -3.68 -2.21
N TYR A 16 -6.78 -3.63 -1.63
CA TYR A 16 -6.52 -3.00 -0.34
C TYR A 16 -5.85 -1.64 -0.51
N CYS A 17 -6.62 -0.57 -0.31
CA CYS A 17 -6.29 0.72 -0.87
C CYS A 17 -6.92 1.91 -0.12
N PHE A 18 -6.58 3.11 -0.57
CA PHE A 18 -7.26 4.38 -0.36
C PHE A 18 -8.21 4.72 -1.54
N PRO A 19 -9.27 5.52 -1.32
CA PRO A 19 -10.15 5.94 -2.41
C PRO A 19 -9.47 6.97 -3.32
N GLY A 20 -9.92 7.07 -4.57
CA GLY A 20 -9.33 8.00 -5.54
C GLY A 20 -9.49 9.47 -5.16
N SER A 21 -10.48 9.80 -4.31
CA SER A 21 -10.71 11.14 -3.77
C SER A 21 -9.79 11.53 -2.61
N ALA A 22 -9.07 10.58 -2.01
CA ALA A 22 -8.15 10.87 -0.90
C ALA A 22 -7.07 11.86 -1.34
N ILE A 23 -6.61 12.70 -0.40
CA ILE A 23 -5.65 13.77 -0.65
C ILE A 23 -4.32 13.41 -0.02
N VAL A 24 -3.24 13.68 -0.75
CA VAL A 24 -1.86 13.63 -0.23
C VAL A 24 -1.22 14.99 -0.44
N GLN A 25 -0.25 15.33 0.42
CA GLN A 25 0.58 16.50 0.19
C GLN A 25 1.73 16.15 -0.76
N THR A 26 1.97 17.00 -1.75
CA THR A 26 3.13 16.96 -2.65
C THR A 26 3.93 18.25 -2.51
N PRO A 27 5.18 18.33 -3.02
CA PRO A 27 5.92 19.60 -3.03
C PRO A 27 5.23 20.73 -3.80
N GLN A 28 4.30 20.40 -4.70
CA GLN A 28 3.51 21.35 -5.49
C GLN A 28 2.16 21.69 -4.83
N GLY A 29 1.85 21.09 -3.67
CA GLY A 29 0.61 21.24 -2.93
C GLY A 29 -0.23 19.96 -2.85
N PRO A 30 -1.47 20.06 -2.33
CA PRO A 30 -2.35 18.91 -2.19
C PRO A 30 -2.74 18.31 -3.55
N GLN A 31 -2.71 16.99 -3.68
CA GLN A 31 -3.09 16.26 -4.89
C GLN A 31 -4.01 15.08 -4.56
N ARG A 32 -4.93 14.75 -5.47
CA ARG A 32 -5.80 13.56 -5.33
C ARG A 32 -5.03 12.28 -5.58
N MET A 33 -5.40 11.23 -4.86
CA MET A 33 -4.79 9.91 -4.93
C MET A 33 -4.85 9.33 -6.35
N ASP A 34 -5.94 9.56 -7.08
CA ASP A 34 -6.11 9.07 -8.46
C ASP A 34 -5.28 9.81 -9.52
N GLN A 35 -4.69 10.96 -9.17
CA GLN A 35 -3.81 11.74 -10.05
C GLN A 35 -2.34 11.33 -9.92
N LEU A 36 -1.98 10.65 -8.83
CA LEU A 36 -0.60 10.28 -8.53
C LEU A 36 0.00 9.33 -9.55
N ARG A 37 1.29 9.44 -9.78
CA ARG A 37 2.08 8.58 -10.67
C ARG A 37 3.33 8.07 -9.95
N ILE A 38 3.89 7.00 -10.49
CA ILE A 38 5.21 6.53 -10.06
C ILE A 38 6.21 7.66 -10.31
N GLY A 39 7.02 7.95 -9.29
CA GLY A 39 7.97 9.06 -9.26
C GLY A 39 7.43 10.34 -8.61
N ASP A 40 6.11 10.49 -8.44
CA ASP A 40 5.55 11.64 -7.73
C ASP A 40 6.00 11.60 -6.26
N GLN A 41 6.38 12.78 -5.74
CA GLN A 41 6.83 12.96 -4.36
C GLN A 41 5.61 13.18 -3.47
N VAL A 42 5.44 12.36 -2.44
CA VAL A 42 4.35 12.47 -1.46
C VAL A 42 4.90 12.60 -0.04
N LEU A 43 4.17 13.30 0.82
CA LEU A 43 4.60 13.50 2.20
C LEU A 43 4.51 12.20 3.01
N THR A 44 5.59 11.91 3.73
CA THR A 44 5.76 10.73 4.58
C THR A 44 6.36 11.14 5.93
N LEU A 45 6.58 10.19 6.83
CA LEU A 45 7.31 10.44 8.09
C LEU A 45 8.78 10.85 7.86
N ALA A 46 9.37 10.46 6.73
CA ALA A 46 10.75 10.77 6.36
C ALA A 46 10.88 12.05 5.50
N GLY A 47 9.80 12.81 5.34
CA GLY A 47 9.70 13.92 4.40
C GLY A 47 9.06 13.50 3.07
N PHE A 48 9.31 14.26 2.01
CA PHE A 48 8.79 13.93 0.69
C PHE A 48 9.57 12.77 0.07
N GLU A 49 8.87 11.70 -0.29
CA GLU A 49 9.44 10.52 -0.94
C GLU A 49 8.71 10.14 -2.23
N PRO A 50 9.42 9.56 -3.22
CA PRO A 50 8.80 9.18 -4.48
C PRO A 50 7.97 7.91 -4.31
N ILE A 51 6.84 7.85 -5.01
CA ILE A 51 6.10 6.60 -5.20
C ILE A 51 6.91 5.70 -6.11
N PHE A 52 7.28 4.50 -5.65
CA PHE A 52 8.08 3.56 -6.45
C PHE A 52 7.27 2.41 -7.03
N LEU A 53 6.05 2.19 -6.55
CA LEU A 53 5.17 1.07 -6.91
C LEU A 53 3.72 1.41 -6.54
N PHE A 54 2.74 0.86 -7.25
CA PHE A 54 1.37 0.77 -6.77
C PHE A 54 0.99 -0.67 -6.47
N GLY A 55 0.63 -0.98 -5.23
CA GLY A 55 0.16 -2.31 -4.84
C GLY A 55 -1.23 -2.66 -5.38
N GLY A 56 -2.02 -1.63 -5.69
CA GLY A 56 -3.30 -1.70 -6.38
C GLY A 56 -3.58 -0.34 -7.01
N ARG A 57 -4.15 -0.34 -8.22
CA ARG A 57 -4.46 0.89 -8.96
C ARG A 57 -5.64 0.69 -9.92
N ASP A 58 -6.86 0.75 -9.38
CA ASP A 58 -8.08 0.75 -10.18
C ASP A 58 -8.85 2.05 -9.94
N SER A 59 -9.04 2.88 -10.96
CA SER A 59 -9.77 4.15 -10.85
C SER A 59 -11.30 4.02 -10.97
N ARG A 60 -11.81 2.84 -11.32
CA ARG A 60 -13.22 2.61 -11.67
C ARG A 60 -13.95 1.73 -10.67
N GLN A 61 -13.24 0.99 -9.84
CA GLN A 61 -13.87 0.10 -8.87
C GLN A 61 -14.56 0.87 -7.73
N LEU A 62 -15.80 0.51 -7.45
CA LEU A 62 -16.50 0.90 -6.23
C LEU A 62 -16.17 -0.11 -5.12
N ALA A 63 -15.83 0.38 -3.93
CA ALA A 63 -15.50 -0.46 -2.80
C ALA A 63 -15.95 0.16 -1.47
N PRO A 64 -16.23 -0.65 -0.44
CA PRO A 64 -16.48 -0.17 0.91
C PRO A 64 -15.17 0.22 1.61
N PHE A 65 -15.18 1.36 2.27
CA PHE A 65 -14.09 1.90 3.07
C PHE A 65 -14.52 2.04 4.53
N ILE A 66 -13.57 1.82 5.44
CA ILE A 66 -13.69 2.25 6.82
C ILE A 66 -13.34 3.74 6.87
N VAL A 67 -14.24 4.51 7.46
CA VAL A 67 -14.05 5.94 7.71
C VAL A 67 -13.64 6.10 9.17
N ILE A 68 -12.48 6.70 9.41
CA ILE A 68 -11.97 6.99 10.75
C ILE A 68 -11.93 8.51 10.90
N GLU A 69 -12.58 9.00 11.94
CA GLU A 69 -12.71 10.42 12.25
C GLU A 69 -12.02 10.73 13.58
N THR A 70 -11.29 11.84 13.59
CA THR A 70 -10.72 12.46 14.79
C THR A 70 -11.36 13.84 14.98
N GLY A 71 -10.93 14.59 15.99
CA GLY A 71 -11.45 15.96 16.18
C GLY A 71 -11.19 16.91 15.00
N LEU A 72 -10.14 16.65 14.21
CA LEU A 72 -9.69 17.54 13.13
C LEU A 72 -9.56 16.86 11.76
N HIS A 73 -9.44 15.53 11.72
CA HIS A 73 -9.07 14.80 10.52
C HIS A 73 -10.04 13.66 10.22
N ARG A 74 -10.09 13.27 8.94
CA ARG A 74 -10.91 12.17 8.46
C ARG A 74 -10.19 11.40 7.38
N ILE A 75 -9.96 10.12 7.61
CA ILE A 75 -9.29 9.22 6.66
C ILE A 75 -10.22 8.07 6.27
N GLU A 76 -10.16 7.67 5.00
CA GLU A 76 -10.90 6.55 4.43
C GLU A 76 -9.90 5.53 3.87
N MET A 77 -10.01 4.28 4.31
CA MET A 77 -9.15 3.19 3.81
C MET A 77 -9.88 1.85 3.88
N SER A 78 -9.44 0.90 3.06
CA SER A 78 -10.01 -0.45 3.06
C SER A 78 -9.86 -1.13 4.43
N ALA A 79 -10.72 -2.11 4.71
CA ALA A 79 -10.85 -2.72 6.03
C ALA A 79 -9.54 -3.36 6.56
N ASP A 80 -8.69 -3.86 5.67
CA ASP A 80 -7.41 -4.49 6.02
C ASP A 80 -6.19 -3.61 5.66
N HIS A 81 -6.39 -2.31 5.41
CA HIS A 81 -5.29 -1.36 5.29
C HIS A 81 -4.71 -1.04 6.68
N PHE A 82 -3.38 -0.94 6.79
CA PHE A 82 -2.75 -0.67 8.08
C PHE A 82 -2.60 0.83 8.37
N ILE A 83 -2.94 1.20 9.61
CA ILE A 83 -2.76 2.55 10.16
C ILE A 83 -1.84 2.52 11.38
N HIS A 84 -1.08 3.60 11.57
CA HIS A 84 -0.25 3.78 12.75
C HIS A 84 -1.12 4.17 13.95
N VAL A 85 -1.06 3.37 15.01
CA VAL A 85 -1.67 3.68 16.30
C VAL A 85 -0.60 3.87 17.37
N GLN A 86 -0.89 4.68 18.37
CA GLN A 86 -0.06 4.83 19.55
C GLN A 86 -0.53 3.89 20.66
N SER A 87 0.38 3.11 21.22
CA SER A 87 0.15 2.30 22.43
C SER A 87 1.34 2.43 23.36
N SER A 88 1.12 2.89 24.59
CA SER A 88 2.17 3.04 25.61
C SER A 88 3.40 3.82 25.12
N GLY A 89 3.18 4.88 24.34
CA GLY A 89 4.25 5.69 23.75
C GLY A 89 4.98 5.07 22.56
N ARG A 90 4.56 3.89 22.09
CA ARG A 90 5.13 3.21 20.91
C ARG A 90 4.17 3.30 19.72
N GLN A 91 4.72 3.38 18.52
CA GLN A 91 3.96 3.19 17.28
C GLN A 91 3.75 1.68 17.06
N LEU A 92 2.49 1.29 16.92
CA LEU A 92 2.05 -0.03 16.50
C LEU A 92 1.20 0.10 15.25
N PHE A 93 0.87 -1.04 14.64
CA PHE A 93 -0.03 -1.10 13.50
C PHE A 93 -1.33 -1.79 13.88
N LYS A 94 -2.44 -1.25 13.40
CA LYS A 94 -3.74 -1.93 13.36
C LYS A 94 -4.27 -1.91 11.94
N ARG A 95 -5.09 -2.90 11.59
CA ARG A 95 -5.95 -2.77 10.42
C ARG A 95 -7.04 -1.75 10.69
N ALA A 96 -7.52 -1.06 9.67
CA ALA A 96 -8.61 -0.10 9.80
C ALA A 96 -9.85 -0.71 10.48
N SER A 97 -10.18 -1.97 10.17
CA SER A 97 -11.28 -2.72 10.78
C SER A 97 -11.11 -3.03 12.28
N GLN A 98 -9.89 -2.90 12.80
CA GLN A 98 -9.54 -3.17 14.20
C GLN A 98 -9.37 -1.88 15.02
N VAL A 99 -9.48 -0.71 14.38
CA VAL A 99 -9.47 0.58 15.08
C VAL A 99 -10.76 0.72 15.88
N SER A 100 -10.65 1.28 17.07
CA SER A 100 -11.76 1.54 17.99
C SER A 100 -11.80 3.01 18.38
N ILE A 101 -12.99 3.52 18.71
CA ILE A 101 -13.12 4.86 19.31
C ILE A 101 -12.26 4.91 20.59
N GLY A 102 -11.49 5.98 20.73
CA GLY A 102 -10.51 6.16 21.80
C GLY A 102 -9.10 5.64 21.47
N ASP A 103 -8.90 4.90 20.38
CA ASP A 103 -7.55 4.65 19.88
C ASP A 103 -6.87 5.97 19.52
N MET A 104 -5.58 6.06 19.81
CA MET A 104 -4.76 7.22 19.45
C MET A 104 -4.07 6.94 18.12
N ILE A 105 -4.28 7.81 17.12
CA ILE A 105 -3.62 7.74 15.81
C ILE A 105 -2.75 8.97 15.59
N TRP A 106 -1.84 8.91 14.63
CA TRP A 106 -0.96 10.03 14.31
C TRP A 106 -1.50 10.83 13.13
N ALA A 107 -1.56 12.14 13.28
CA ALA A 107 -1.96 13.08 12.24
C ALA A 107 -0.98 14.25 12.15
N GLU A 108 -0.84 14.81 10.97
CA GLU A 108 -0.05 16.01 10.71
C GLU A 108 -0.93 17.24 10.91
N HIS A 109 -0.43 18.20 11.67
CA HIS A 109 -1.06 19.49 11.91
C HIS A 109 0.01 20.56 12.05
N GLU A 110 -0.10 21.63 11.25
CA GLU A 110 0.81 22.79 11.27
C GLU A 110 2.32 22.43 11.19
N GLY A 111 2.67 21.38 10.43
CA GLY A 111 4.04 20.91 10.23
C GLY A 111 4.56 19.96 11.30
N ALA A 112 3.72 19.57 12.27
CA ALA A 112 4.06 18.64 13.34
C ALA A 112 3.18 17.39 13.28
N LEU A 113 3.77 16.24 13.63
CA LEU A 113 3.01 15.01 13.80
C LEU A 113 2.53 14.89 15.25
N GLU A 114 1.22 14.82 15.42
CA GLU A 114 0.53 14.83 16.70
C GLU A 114 -0.28 13.55 16.90
N SER A 115 -0.46 13.15 18.15
CA SER A 115 -1.33 12.03 18.49
C SER A 115 -2.74 12.54 18.80
N THR A 116 -3.74 11.99 18.12
CA THR A 116 -5.15 12.41 18.24
C THR A 116 -6.06 11.20 18.42
N ALA A 117 -7.12 11.38 19.22
CA ALA A 117 -8.06 10.32 19.52
C ALA A 117 -9.06 10.11 18.37
N VAL A 118 -9.33 8.85 18.04
CA VAL A 118 -10.45 8.47 17.19
C VAL A 118 -11.76 8.74 17.93
N VAL A 119 -12.62 9.56 17.34
CA VAL A 119 -13.92 9.95 17.90
C VAL A 119 -15.10 9.35 17.12
N GLY A 120 -14.88 8.91 15.89
CA GLY A 120 -15.90 8.35 15.02
C GLY A 120 -15.36 7.25 14.12
N ILE A 121 -16.18 6.21 13.93
CA ILE A 121 -15.92 5.13 12.98
C ILE A 121 -17.21 4.87 12.22
N SER A 122 -17.14 4.92 10.89
CA SER A 122 -18.27 4.62 10.01
C SER A 122 -17.80 3.90 8.74
N ARG A 123 -18.71 3.69 7.80
CA ARG A 123 -18.42 3.07 6.50
C ARG A 123 -18.94 3.96 5.38
N ALA A 124 -18.19 4.03 4.29
CA ALA A 124 -18.60 4.73 3.07
C ALA A 124 -18.23 3.89 1.85
N VAL A 125 -19.03 3.97 0.80
CA VAL A 125 -18.66 3.42 -0.51
C VAL A 125 -18.03 4.54 -1.32
N GLN A 126 -16.83 4.31 -1.82
CA GLN A 126 -16.10 5.27 -2.66
C GLN A 126 -15.63 4.61 -3.95
N ILE A 127 -15.27 5.45 -4.91
CA ILE A 127 -14.64 5.03 -6.16
C ILE A 127 -13.11 5.11 -6.06
N GLY A 128 -12.47 4.11 -6.66
CA GLY A 128 -11.03 4.05 -6.80
C GLY A 128 -10.37 3.25 -5.70
N LEU A 129 -9.33 2.50 -6.06
CA LEU A 129 -8.51 1.68 -5.18
C LEU A 129 -7.05 1.91 -5.54
N PHE A 130 -6.40 2.77 -4.76
CA PHE A 130 -5.00 3.13 -4.91
C PHE A 130 -4.18 2.76 -3.67
N ASN A 131 -3.06 2.06 -3.87
CA ASN A 131 -2.11 1.76 -2.79
C ASN A 131 -0.68 2.17 -3.21
N PRO A 132 -0.30 3.45 -3.05
CA PRO A 132 1.02 3.95 -3.43
C PRO A 132 2.09 3.58 -2.39
N TYR A 133 3.17 2.94 -2.84
CA TYR A 133 4.28 2.55 -1.98
C TYR A 133 5.41 3.58 -2.00
N THR A 134 5.86 3.96 -0.81
CA THR A 134 6.97 4.87 -0.56
C THR A 134 8.13 4.11 0.13
N PRO A 135 9.39 4.55 -0.03
CA PRO A 135 10.54 3.85 0.53
C PRO A 135 10.52 3.71 2.05
N SER A 136 10.04 4.70 2.81
CA SER A 136 9.89 4.59 4.27
C SER A 136 8.80 3.62 4.72
N GLY A 137 7.86 3.29 3.82
CA GLY A 137 6.68 2.47 4.14
C GLY A 137 5.54 3.27 4.78
N THR A 138 5.64 4.60 4.79
CA THR A 138 4.66 5.52 5.38
C THR A 138 4.12 6.51 4.35
N ILE A 139 2.89 6.97 4.54
CA ILE A 139 2.28 8.01 3.71
C ILE A 139 1.31 8.83 4.56
N ILE A 140 1.23 10.13 4.31
CA ILE A 140 0.24 11.02 4.95
C ILE A 140 -0.92 11.23 3.99
N VAL A 141 -2.11 10.79 4.40
CA VAL A 141 -3.34 10.82 3.59
C VAL A 141 -4.44 11.52 4.37
N ASN A 142 -5.04 12.56 3.78
CA ASN A 142 -5.95 13.48 4.49
C ASN A 142 -5.38 13.91 5.85
N ASP A 143 -4.08 14.22 5.84
CA ASP A 143 -3.30 14.63 7.01
C ASP A 143 -3.18 13.57 8.12
N VAL A 144 -3.53 12.30 7.85
CA VAL A 144 -3.36 11.19 8.80
C VAL A 144 -2.21 10.27 8.34
N LEU A 145 -1.34 9.88 9.28
CA LEU A 145 -0.25 8.94 9.01
C LEU A 145 -0.77 7.51 8.84
N ALA A 146 -0.53 6.94 7.67
CA ALA A 146 -0.88 5.58 7.33
C ALA A 146 0.34 4.77 6.88
N SER A 147 0.23 3.45 6.95
CA SER A 147 1.18 2.57 6.28
C SER A 147 0.87 2.49 4.79
N VAL A 148 1.89 2.23 3.97
CA VAL A 148 1.67 1.80 2.57
C VAL A 148 1.33 0.32 2.46
N TYR A 149 1.29 -0.40 3.58
CA TYR A 149 0.96 -1.82 3.62
C TYR A 149 -0.50 -2.05 3.97
N SER A 150 -0.99 -3.15 3.44
CA SER A 150 -2.29 -3.74 3.70
C SER A 150 -2.15 -5.25 3.82
N ARG A 151 -3.27 -5.95 4.02
CA ARG A 151 -3.30 -7.41 3.95
C ARG A 151 -2.66 -7.92 2.67
N TRP A 152 -1.85 -8.97 2.79
CA TRP A 152 -1.15 -9.66 1.71
C TRP A 152 -1.01 -11.16 2.08
N PHE A 153 0.04 -11.86 1.64
CA PHE A 153 0.11 -13.32 1.73
C PHE A 153 0.48 -13.90 3.11
N LEU A 154 0.99 -13.09 4.05
CA LEU A 154 1.34 -13.55 5.42
C LEU A 154 0.24 -13.29 6.45
N ASP A 155 -0.82 -12.56 6.08
CA ASP A 155 -1.84 -12.12 7.03
C ASP A 155 -2.55 -13.27 7.72
N ASP A 156 -2.99 -14.29 6.98
CA ASP A 156 -3.70 -15.45 7.56
C ASP A 156 -2.83 -16.20 8.57
N ALA A 157 -1.54 -16.33 8.28
CA ALA A 157 -0.59 -16.95 9.20
C ALA A 157 -0.40 -16.08 10.45
N CYS A 158 -0.27 -14.76 10.29
CA CYS A 158 -0.12 -13.86 11.43
C CYS A 158 -1.40 -13.66 12.24
N ASP A 159 -2.58 -13.80 11.62
CA ASP A 159 -3.86 -13.85 12.32
C ASP A 159 -3.91 -15.03 13.27
N ALA A 160 -3.52 -16.22 12.79
CA ALA A 160 -3.48 -17.43 13.60
C ALA A 160 -2.45 -17.35 14.75
N LEU A 161 -1.34 -16.62 14.55
CA LEU A 161 -0.24 -16.50 15.50
C LEU A 161 -0.31 -15.26 16.41
N GLY A 162 -1.24 -14.33 16.16
CA GLY A 162 -1.33 -13.07 16.90
C GLY A 162 -0.21 -12.07 16.60
N CYS A 163 0.41 -12.12 15.41
CA CYS A 163 1.52 -11.24 15.00
C CYS A 163 1.13 -10.11 14.02
N VAL A 164 -0.16 -9.80 13.89
CA VAL A 164 -0.68 -8.84 12.92
C VAL A 164 0.01 -7.46 13.02
N ALA A 165 0.29 -6.99 14.23
CA ALA A 165 0.96 -5.70 14.44
C ALA A 165 2.38 -5.64 13.85
N CYS A 166 3.02 -6.78 13.56
CA CYS A 166 4.36 -6.84 12.99
C CYS A 166 4.35 -6.90 11.45
N LEU A 167 3.18 -7.15 10.83
CA LEU A 167 3.08 -7.41 9.38
C LEU A 167 3.64 -6.26 8.53
N PRO A 168 3.31 -4.97 8.78
CA PRO A 168 3.88 -3.90 7.98
C PRO A 168 5.41 -3.85 8.04
N SER A 169 6.01 -4.16 9.20
CA SER A 169 7.47 -4.22 9.32
C SER A 169 8.08 -5.40 8.57
N ILE A 170 7.41 -6.56 8.59
CA ILE A 170 7.84 -7.75 7.84
C ILE A 170 7.75 -7.46 6.33
N TYR A 171 6.62 -6.94 5.86
CA TYR A 171 6.43 -6.58 4.46
C TYR A 171 7.40 -5.49 4.01
N GLN A 172 7.70 -4.53 4.88
CA GLN A 172 8.76 -3.56 4.65
C GLN A 172 10.09 -4.26 4.37
N ALA A 173 10.54 -5.19 5.22
CA ALA A 173 11.77 -5.95 4.97
C ALA A 173 11.72 -6.74 3.65
N LEU A 174 10.60 -7.42 3.36
CA LEU A 174 10.41 -8.20 2.13
C LEU A 174 10.40 -7.34 0.85
N MET A 175 10.09 -6.05 0.95
CA MET A 175 10.07 -5.11 -0.18
C MET A 175 11.41 -4.41 -0.45
N VAL A 176 12.47 -4.66 0.34
CA VAL A 176 13.82 -4.10 0.08
C VAL A 176 14.33 -4.38 -1.34
N PRO A 177 14.22 -5.61 -1.89
CA PRO A 177 14.67 -5.92 -3.26
C PRO A 177 13.87 -5.16 -4.32
N ALA A 178 12.55 -5.02 -4.13
CA ALA A 178 11.69 -4.27 -5.05
C ALA A 178 12.05 -2.77 -5.04
N ARG A 179 12.34 -2.21 -3.87
CA ARG A 179 12.81 -0.82 -3.72
C ARG A 179 14.16 -0.61 -4.41
N PHE A 180 15.11 -1.51 -4.19
CA PHE A 180 16.42 -1.45 -4.83
C PHE A 180 16.32 -1.53 -6.36
N MET A 181 15.52 -2.46 -6.88
CA MET A 181 15.30 -2.58 -8.33
C MET A 181 14.60 -1.36 -8.91
N SER A 182 13.59 -0.81 -8.24
CA SER A 182 12.91 0.41 -8.67
C SER A 182 13.87 1.59 -8.71
N PHE A 183 14.75 1.72 -7.71
CA PHE A 183 15.82 2.72 -7.70
C PHE A 183 16.75 2.56 -8.91
N LEU A 184 17.25 1.35 -9.18
CA LEU A 184 18.12 1.09 -10.32
C LEU A 184 17.46 1.42 -11.66
N VAL A 185 16.21 0.97 -11.86
CA VAL A 185 15.46 1.24 -13.10
C VAL A 185 15.21 2.73 -13.27
N THR A 186 14.92 3.45 -12.18
CA THR A 186 14.78 4.92 -12.22
C THR A 186 16.06 5.59 -12.70
N GLN A 187 17.24 5.13 -12.27
CA GLN A 187 18.53 5.71 -12.69
C GLN A 187 18.85 5.47 -14.17
N ILE A 188 18.38 4.35 -14.74
CA ILE A 188 18.69 3.96 -16.12
C ILE A 188 17.66 4.51 -17.12
N GLY A 189 16.37 4.42 -16.79
CA GLY A 189 15.27 4.68 -17.72
C GLY A 189 14.21 5.68 -17.21
N GLY A 190 14.40 6.26 -16.03
CA GLY A 190 13.45 7.21 -15.43
C GLY A 190 12.13 6.58 -14.98
N PRO A 191 11.14 7.40 -14.55
CA PRO A 191 9.89 6.92 -13.96
C PRO A 191 9.05 6.03 -14.90
N GLY A 192 9.07 6.28 -16.21
CA GLY A 192 8.33 5.48 -17.19
C GLY A 192 8.82 4.03 -17.28
N ALA A 193 10.12 3.79 -17.07
CA ALA A 193 10.67 2.44 -17.04
C ALA A 193 10.24 1.67 -15.79
N VAL A 194 10.09 2.35 -14.65
CA VAL A 194 9.55 1.76 -13.41
C VAL A 194 8.09 1.41 -13.58
N GLU A 195 7.28 2.25 -14.24
CA GLU A 195 5.88 1.95 -14.52
C GLU A 195 5.72 0.74 -15.45
N ALA A 196 6.58 0.61 -16.46
CA ALA A 196 6.62 -0.58 -17.32
C ALA A 196 7.02 -1.83 -16.51
N MET A 197 7.98 -1.69 -15.60
CA MET A 197 8.42 -2.77 -14.73
C MET A 197 7.31 -3.21 -13.77
N ASP A 198 6.59 -2.28 -13.14
CA ASP A 198 5.47 -2.53 -12.25
C ASP A 198 4.37 -3.35 -12.94
N LYS A 199 3.92 -2.90 -14.13
CA LYS A 199 2.97 -3.64 -14.98
C LYS A 199 3.45 -5.04 -15.35
N SER A 200 4.76 -5.24 -15.49
CA SER A 200 5.34 -6.54 -15.86
C SER A 200 5.52 -7.50 -14.69
N LEU A 201 5.76 -6.96 -13.49
CA LEU A 201 6.08 -7.74 -12.30
C LEU A 201 4.83 -8.13 -11.53
N SER A 202 3.79 -7.29 -11.50
CA SER A 202 2.50 -7.60 -10.87
C SER A 202 2.73 -8.16 -9.44
N LEU A 203 3.69 -7.55 -8.73
CA LEU A 203 4.32 -8.10 -7.51
C LEU A 203 3.31 -8.31 -6.39
N THR A 204 2.39 -7.36 -6.25
CA THR A 204 1.29 -7.44 -5.29
C THR A 204 0.23 -8.43 -5.72
N ASP A 205 -0.18 -8.41 -6.99
CA ASP A 205 -1.12 -9.40 -7.55
C ASP A 205 -0.61 -10.83 -7.37
N LEU A 206 0.69 -11.07 -7.49
CA LEU A 206 1.25 -12.41 -7.29
C LEU A 206 1.03 -12.90 -5.85
N GLY A 207 1.22 -12.05 -4.84
CA GLY A 207 0.97 -12.45 -3.46
C GLY A 207 -0.52 -12.52 -3.10
N HIS A 208 -1.40 -11.77 -3.78
CA HIS A 208 -2.85 -11.89 -3.60
C HIS A 208 -3.43 -13.13 -4.28
N ASN A 209 -3.08 -13.35 -5.55
CA ASN A 209 -3.65 -14.43 -6.37
C ASN A 209 -2.91 -15.76 -6.19
N TYR A 210 -1.63 -15.74 -5.80
CA TYR A 210 -0.79 -16.92 -5.66
C TYR A 210 0.02 -16.92 -4.34
N PRO A 211 -0.63 -16.83 -3.17
CA PRO A 211 0.04 -16.63 -1.89
C PRO A 211 1.05 -17.73 -1.53
N LYS A 212 0.76 -18.99 -1.90
CA LYS A 212 1.69 -20.11 -1.68
C LYS A 212 2.97 -20.01 -2.52
N ILE A 213 2.85 -19.52 -3.75
CA ILE A 213 4.00 -19.32 -4.65
C ILE A 213 4.83 -18.16 -4.12
N ALA A 214 4.18 -17.04 -3.77
CA ALA A 214 4.86 -15.89 -3.19
C ALA A 214 5.64 -16.25 -1.91
N ALA A 215 5.00 -16.97 -0.99
CA ALA A 215 5.64 -17.46 0.24
C ALA A 215 6.84 -18.37 -0.06
N ALA A 216 6.71 -19.30 -1.02
CA ALA A 216 7.80 -20.21 -1.39
C ALA A 216 8.98 -19.48 -2.05
N SER A 217 8.74 -18.50 -2.92
CA SER A 217 9.80 -17.68 -3.53
C SER A 217 10.58 -16.90 -2.49
N TYR A 218 9.88 -16.21 -1.57
CA TYR A 218 10.54 -15.49 -0.49
C TYR A 218 11.30 -16.42 0.47
N ALA A 219 10.74 -17.58 0.81
CA ALA A 219 11.42 -18.58 1.65
C ALA A 219 12.67 -19.19 0.98
N ALA A 220 12.69 -19.30 -0.35
CA ALA A 220 13.81 -19.79 -1.13
C ALA A 220 14.93 -18.74 -1.32
N GLY A 221 14.78 -17.53 -0.76
CA GLY A 221 15.76 -16.44 -0.90
C GLY A 221 15.78 -15.80 -2.30
N THR A 222 14.95 -16.27 -3.22
CA THR A 222 14.73 -15.61 -4.51
C THR A 222 13.70 -14.52 -4.29
N SER A 223 14.17 -13.28 -4.15
CA SER A 223 13.27 -12.14 -4.26
C SER A 223 12.47 -12.33 -5.55
N ILE A 224 11.14 -12.37 -5.45
CA ILE A 224 10.23 -12.53 -6.59
C ILE A 224 10.64 -11.61 -7.74
N VAL A 225 11.17 -10.44 -7.42
CA VAL A 225 11.77 -9.47 -8.34
C VAL A 225 12.93 -10.05 -9.17
N VAL A 226 13.88 -10.78 -8.58
CA VAL A 226 15.01 -11.44 -9.27
C VAL A 226 14.52 -12.59 -10.15
N PHE A 227 13.57 -13.38 -9.65
CA PHE A 227 13.02 -14.50 -10.42
C PHE A 227 12.20 -14.01 -11.62
N LEU A 228 11.33 -13.02 -11.42
CA LEU A 228 10.52 -12.45 -12.48
C LEU A 228 11.38 -11.63 -13.44
N THR A 229 12.35 -10.82 -12.99
CA THR A 229 13.29 -10.16 -13.92
C THR A 229 14.09 -11.17 -14.73
N ALA A 230 14.50 -12.30 -14.17
CA ALA A 230 15.16 -13.37 -14.94
C ALA A 230 14.24 -13.98 -16.01
N ILE A 231 12.94 -14.12 -15.72
CA ILE A 231 11.94 -14.60 -16.69
C ILE A 231 11.68 -13.55 -17.78
N THR A 232 11.50 -12.28 -17.41
CA THR A 232 11.26 -11.19 -18.36
C THR A 232 12.50 -10.95 -19.23
N PHE A 233 13.71 -11.01 -18.67
CA PHE A 233 14.95 -10.97 -19.45
C PHE A 233 15.07 -12.15 -20.40
N ARG A 234 14.72 -13.38 -19.97
CA ARG A 234 14.71 -14.54 -20.88
C ARG A 234 13.71 -14.37 -22.02
N LYS A 235 12.53 -13.82 -21.74
CA LYS A 235 11.49 -13.58 -22.75
C LYS A 235 11.91 -12.51 -23.75
N LEU A 236 12.43 -11.38 -23.27
CA LEU A 236 12.97 -10.31 -24.12
C LEU A 236 14.18 -10.78 -24.94
N ALA A 237 15.08 -11.57 -24.35
CA ALA A 237 16.22 -12.15 -25.07
C ALA A 237 15.78 -13.16 -26.15
N SER A 238 14.70 -13.91 -25.91
CA SER A 238 14.15 -14.83 -26.93
C SER A 238 13.46 -14.08 -28.07
N GLU A 239 12.81 -12.95 -27.78
CA GLU A 239 12.17 -12.11 -28.80
C GLU A 239 13.21 -11.39 -29.66
N THR A 240 14.30 -10.85 -29.08
CA THR A 240 15.39 -10.21 -29.85
C THR A 240 16.14 -11.18 -30.77
N MET A 241 16.28 -12.45 -30.36
CA MET A 241 16.87 -13.50 -31.22
C MET A 241 15.98 -13.86 -32.41
N SER A 242 14.65 -13.70 -32.31
CA SER A 242 13.71 -13.99 -33.41
C SER A 242 13.68 -12.92 -34.50
N TRP A 243 14.22 -11.73 -34.26
CA TRP A 243 14.38 -10.66 -35.25
C TRP A 243 15.70 -10.72 -36.03
N GLN A 244 16.62 -11.60 -35.63
CA GLN A 244 17.95 -11.78 -36.25
C GLN A 244 18.07 -13.07 -37.08
N SER A 245 16.99 -13.83 -37.22
CA SER A 245 16.86 -15.02 -38.07
C SER A 245 15.90 -14.75 -39.22
#